data_AF-A0A933Z0A7-F1
#
_entry.id   AF-A0A933Z0A7-F1
#
_cell.length_a   1.000
_cell.length_b   1.000
_cell.length_c   1.000
_cell.angle_alpha   90.00
_cell.angle_beta   90.00
_cell.angle_gamma   90.00
#
_symmetry.space_group_name_H-M   'P 1'
#
loop_
_entity.id
_entity.type
_entity.pdbx_description
1 polymer ?
#
loop_
_entity_poly.entity_id
_entity_poly.type
_entity_poly.pdbx_seq_one_letter_code
_entity_poly.pdbx_strand_id
1 'polypeptide(L)'
;MDQRHELTDAINLLADLTEAFTAALFLRERGGEALKASAWHTLSRSFRAEAAIAPGEGLVGYVFKSGRIVDVDRYQQGSSATRLYDEDEGVKAFLAMPVGEVGVLVVDTKNRQVFGEREKKVVRDFAKFFNHLVMHQETSSREAMYGRILDLLYDLENAALGFGDPRDYYAEVLDAGRRYTGLSMGFLCLLHPGRKQYTVAAVEGPGLSTLRGRSFPVSQGLVGWVFREMRPLAHSRFNPLKGKSYLISPEEPMRGYNAFVGVPLLAWRSLTGVWAFAGRSERHIEEEEERALQLAGNRVASTIDHYRLNSGKGI
;
A
#
# COMPACT_ATOMS: atom_id res chain seq x y z
N MET A 1 -5.44 2.04 -16.97
CA MET A 1 -5.27 0.67 -17.53
C MET A 1 -4.74 -0.21 -16.41
N ASP A 2 -5.20 -1.45 -16.32
CA ASP A 2 -4.76 -2.36 -15.25
C ASP A 2 -3.32 -2.80 -15.54
N GLN A 3 -2.37 -2.36 -14.70
CA GLN A 3 -0.93 -2.64 -14.81
C GLN A 3 -0.62 -4.11 -15.02
N ARG A 4 -1.40 -4.99 -14.37
CA ARG A 4 -1.22 -6.43 -14.47
C ARG A 4 -1.47 -6.93 -15.90
N HIS A 5 -2.34 -6.25 -16.64
CA HIS A 5 -2.66 -6.56 -18.03
C HIS A 5 -1.46 -6.26 -18.96
N GLU A 6 -0.87 -5.07 -18.88
CA GLU A 6 0.27 -4.69 -19.73
C GLU A 6 1.50 -5.58 -19.51
N LEU A 7 1.82 -5.92 -18.25
CA LEU A 7 2.89 -6.87 -17.92
C LEU A 7 2.60 -8.27 -18.47
N THR A 8 1.34 -8.72 -18.39
CA THR A 8 0.92 -10.04 -18.88
C THR A 8 1.01 -10.11 -20.40
N ASP A 9 0.55 -9.08 -21.11
CA ASP A 9 0.61 -9.02 -22.57
C ASP A 9 2.05 -9.04 -23.08
N ALA A 10 2.94 -8.27 -22.44
CA ALA A 10 4.36 -8.28 -22.77
C ALA A 10 5.03 -9.63 -22.49
N ILE A 11 4.64 -10.32 -21.41
CA ILE A 11 5.14 -11.67 -21.12
C ILE A 11 4.64 -12.70 -22.12
N ASN A 12 3.37 -12.64 -22.53
CA ASN A 12 2.82 -13.52 -23.56
C ASN A 12 3.58 -13.33 -24.89
N LEU A 13 3.81 -12.09 -25.30
CA LEU A 13 4.59 -11.80 -26.50
C LEU A 13 6.04 -12.33 -26.40
N LEU A 14 6.68 -12.19 -25.24
CA LEU A 14 8.01 -12.75 -25.01
C LEU A 14 8.00 -14.29 -25.13
N ALA A 15 7.00 -14.93 -24.52
CA ALA A 15 6.86 -16.38 -24.57
C ALA A 15 6.70 -16.88 -26.01
N ASP A 16 5.88 -16.20 -26.81
CA ASP A 16 5.68 -16.51 -28.24
C ASP A 16 6.97 -16.33 -29.05
N LEU A 17 7.66 -15.19 -28.87
CA LEU A 17 8.90 -14.86 -29.61
C LEU A 17 10.07 -15.80 -29.29
N THR A 18 10.04 -16.46 -28.13
CA THR A 18 11.10 -17.37 -27.66
C THR A 18 10.67 -18.83 -27.65
N GLU A 19 9.41 -19.12 -28.05
CA GLU A 19 8.77 -20.43 -27.93
C GLU A 19 9.00 -21.04 -26.53
N ALA A 20 8.79 -20.22 -25.51
CA ALA A 20 9.06 -20.57 -24.12
C ALA A 20 8.11 -21.66 -23.62
N PHE A 21 8.62 -22.57 -22.81
CA PHE A 21 7.77 -23.41 -21.97
C PHE A 21 7.20 -22.58 -20.81
N THR A 22 8.05 -21.77 -20.18
CA THR A 22 7.66 -20.73 -19.24
C THR A 22 8.43 -19.44 -19.49
N ALA A 23 7.71 -18.31 -19.48
CA ALA A 23 8.27 -16.98 -19.33
C ALA A 23 7.62 -16.33 -18.11
N ALA A 24 8.41 -15.83 -17.17
CA ALA A 24 7.88 -15.28 -15.92
C ALA A 24 8.69 -14.07 -15.45
N LEU A 25 7.98 -13.01 -15.10
CA LEU A 25 8.51 -11.81 -14.45
C LEU A 25 8.30 -11.92 -12.94
N PHE A 26 9.39 -12.01 -12.20
CA PHE A 26 9.41 -11.95 -10.75
C PHE A 26 9.75 -10.54 -10.31
N LEU A 27 8.89 -9.90 -9.51
CA LEU A 27 9.13 -8.57 -8.95
C LEU A 27 9.25 -8.66 -7.43
N ARG A 28 10.03 -7.75 -6.86
CA ARG A 28 10.18 -7.59 -5.42
C ARG A 28 8.84 -7.19 -4.78
N GLU A 29 8.47 -7.87 -3.69
CA GLU A 29 7.28 -7.51 -2.91
C GLU A 29 7.47 -6.16 -2.20
N ARG A 30 6.41 -5.35 -2.16
CA ARG A 30 6.41 -4.09 -1.41
C ARG A 30 6.66 -4.36 0.08
N GLY A 31 7.64 -3.65 0.66
CA GLY A 31 7.99 -3.78 2.08
C GLY A 31 8.81 -5.01 2.46
N GLY A 32 9.22 -5.84 1.49
CA GLY A 32 10.07 -7.01 1.70
C GLY A 32 11.24 -7.06 0.72
N GLU A 33 12.06 -8.11 0.82
CA GLU A 33 13.14 -8.42 -0.16
C GLU A 33 12.80 -9.67 -0.99
N ALA A 34 11.69 -10.34 -0.69
CA ALA A 34 11.28 -11.52 -1.43
C ALA A 34 10.70 -11.15 -2.80
N LEU A 35 10.89 -12.03 -3.77
CA LEU A 35 10.32 -11.93 -5.10
C LEU A 35 9.03 -12.75 -5.20
N LYS A 36 8.06 -12.25 -5.98
CA LYS A 36 6.88 -13.01 -6.42
C LYS A 36 6.65 -12.88 -7.92
N ALA A 37 6.02 -13.89 -8.50
CA ALA A 37 5.63 -13.83 -9.90
C ALA A 37 4.54 -12.75 -10.07
N SER A 38 4.86 -11.71 -10.83
CA SER A 38 3.93 -10.60 -11.12
C SER A 38 3.16 -10.83 -12.42
N ALA A 39 3.80 -11.47 -13.40
CA ALA A 39 3.20 -11.87 -14.67
C ALA A 39 3.95 -13.10 -15.19
N TRP A 40 3.22 -14.03 -15.81
CA TRP A 40 3.81 -15.26 -16.33
C TRP A 40 2.96 -15.84 -17.46
N HIS A 41 3.63 -16.53 -18.37
CA HIS A 41 3.06 -17.47 -19.33
C HIS A 41 3.74 -18.81 -19.09
N THR A 42 2.97 -19.88 -18.92
CA THR A 42 3.54 -21.22 -18.72
C THR A 42 2.62 -22.29 -19.27
N LEU A 43 3.23 -23.34 -19.82
CA LEU A 43 2.55 -24.59 -20.20
C LEU A 43 2.59 -25.64 -19.07
N SER A 44 3.25 -25.34 -17.95
CA SER A 44 3.32 -26.20 -16.76
C SER A 44 2.06 -26.12 -15.90
N ARG A 45 1.67 -27.24 -15.31
CA ARG A 45 0.65 -27.28 -14.25
C ARG A 45 1.23 -27.18 -12.85
N SER A 46 2.54 -27.39 -12.70
CA SER A 46 3.25 -27.36 -11.42
C SER A 46 3.97 -26.03 -11.17
N PHE A 47 3.73 -24.99 -11.98
CA PHE A 47 4.37 -23.68 -11.80
C PHE A 47 3.91 -22.99 -10.50
N ARG A 48 4.88 -22.64 -9.67
CA ARG A 48 4.66 -22.11 -8.31
C ARG A 48 4.46 -20.58 -8.32
N ALA A 49 3.40 -20.09 -8.94
CA ALA A 49 3.15 -18.66 -9.10
C ALA A 49 3.07 -17.88 -7.77
N GLU A 50 2.50 -18.48 -6.73
CA GLU A 50 2.30 -17.83 -5.42
C GLU A 50 3.49 -17.99 -4.47
N ALA A 51 4.52 -18.75 -4.85
CA ALA A 51 5.69 -18.97 -4.01
C ALA A 51 6.57 -17.71 -3.96
N ALA A 52 6.87 -17.25 -2.74
CA ALA A 52 7.88 -16.24 -2.53
C ALA A 52 9.28 -16.84 -2.68
N ILE A 53 10.18 -16.10 -3.33
CA ILE A 53 11.59 -16.49 -3.52
C ILE A 53 12.47 -15.48 -2.78
N ALA A 54 13.25 -15.94 -1.81
CA ALA A 54 14.15 -15.08 -1.07
C ALA A 54 15.41 -14.70 -1.89
N PRO A 55 16.07 -13.56 -1.61
CA PRO A 55 17.35 -13.24 -2.23
C PRO A 55 18.39 -14.34 -2.01
N GLY A 56 19.00 -14.80 -3.10
CA GLY A 56 19.96 -15.92 -3.12
C GLY A 56 19.33 -17.32 -3.13
N GLU A 57 18.00 -17.44 -3.09
CA GLU A 57 17.31 -18.72 -3.16
C GLU A 57 17.14 -19.20 -4.61
N GLY A 58 17.69 -20.37 -4.92
CA GLY A 58 17.66 -20.93 -6.28
C GLY A 58 18.31 -20.03 -7.33
N LEU A 59 18.10 -20.33 -8.61
CA LEU A 59 18.66 -19.51 -9.70
C LEU A 59 18.05 -18.11 -9.75
N VAL A 60 16.73 -17.99 -9.53
CA VAL A 60 16.03 -16.69 -9.58
C VAL A 60 16.50 -15.76 -8.47
N GLY A 61 16.53 -16.23 -7.22
CA GLY A 61 17.01 -15.45 -6.10
C GLY A 61 18.50 -15.11 -6.22
N TYR A 62 19.32 -16.00 -6.82
CA TYR A 62 20.72 -15.70 -7.11
C TYR A 62 20.88 -14.55 -8.10
N VAL A 63 20.12 -14.54 -9.20
CA VAL A 63 20.16 -13.44 -10.19
C VAL A 63 19.78 -12.13 -9.53
N PHE A 64 18.73 -12.14 -8.70
CA PHE A 64 18.28 -10.95 -7.97
C PHE A 64 19.36 -10.42 -7.02
N LYS A 65 19.95 -11.30 -6.21
CA LYS A 65 20.97 -10.92 -5.22
C LYS A 65 22.29 -10.46 -5.86
N SER A 66 22.67 -11.05 -6.99
CA SER A 66 23.98 -10.82 -7.61
C SER A 66 23.96 -9.83 -8.77
N GLY A 67 22.79 -9.56 -9.35
CA GLY A 67 22.65 -8.81 -10.60
C GLY A 67 23.28 -9.51 -11.81
N ARG A 68 23.65 -10.79 -11.70
CA ARG A 68 24.31 -11.54 -12.78
C ARG A 68 23.31 -12.36 -13.57
N ILE A 69 23.45 -12.32 -14.89
CA ILE A 69 22.68 -13.16 -15.80
C ILE A 69 23.02 -14.64 -15.53
N VAL A 70 22.00 -15.48 -15.51
CA VAL A 70 22.13 -16.93 -15.53
C VAL A 70 21.68 -17.44 -16.89
N ASP A 71 22.56 -18.16 -17.55
CA ASP A 71 22.37 -18.75 -18.88
C ASP A 71 22.86 -20.19 -18.81
N VAL A 72 21.91 -21.12 -18.75
CA VAL A 72 22.18 -22.54 -18.55
C VAL A 72 21.72 -23.31 -19.76
N ASP A 73 22.71 -23.67 -20.57
CA ASP A 73 22.58 -24.61 -21.67
C ASP A 73 22.58 -26.05 -21.15
N ARG A 74 21.92 -26.94 -21.90
CA ARG A 74 21.82 -28.39 -21.62
C ARG A 74 21.49 -28.62 -20.15
N TYR A 75 20.42 -27.98 -19.71
CA TYR A 75 19.95 -28.07 -18.34
C TYR A 75 19.68 -29.54 -18.00
N GLN A 76 20.45 -30.06 -17.04
CA GLN A 76 20.38 -31.46 -16.57
C GLN A 76 20.06 -31.56 -15.09
N GLN A 77 19.87 -30.42 -14.42
CA GLN A 77 19.47 -30.40 -13.02
C GLN A 77 17.96 -30.65 -12.93
N GLY A 78 17.51 -31.28 -11.85
CA GLY A 78 16.08 -31.37 -11.58
C GLY A 78 15.49 -30.00 -11.25
N SER A 79 14.18 -29.86 -11.40
CA SER A 79 13.44 -28.61 -11.18
C SER A 79 13.60 -27.97 -9.79
N SER A 80 14.17 -28.70 -8.82
CA SER A 80 14.57 -28.18 -7.50
C SER A 80 15.61 -27.05 -7.53
N ALA A 81 16.42 -26.95 -8.59
CA ALA A 81 17.46 -25.93 -8.68
C ALA A 81 16.92 -24.56 -9.15
N THR A 82 15.89 -24.54 -9.99
CA THR A 82 15.16 -23.30 -10.32
C THR A 82 14.12 -22.95 -9.25
N ARG A 83 13.57 -23.96 -8.56
CA ARG A 83 12.44 -23.87 -7.61
C ARG A 83 11.14 -23.31 -8.20
N LEU A 84 11.05 -23.23 -9.52
CA LEU A 84 9.88 -22.72 -10.24
C LEU A 84 8.71 -23.68 -10.28
N TYR A 85 8.99 -24.98 -10.10
CA TYR A 85 8.02 -26.05 -10.27
C TYR A 85 7.98 -26.96 -9.04
N ASP A 86 6.80 -27.49 -8.73
CA ASP A 86 6.63 -28.53 -7.71
C ASP A 86 7.09 -29.92 -8.18
N GLU A 87 7.12 -30.13 -9.51
CA GLU A 87 7.53 -31.39 -10.14
C GLU A 87 8.69 -31.16 -11.12
N ASP A 88 9.36 -32.24 -11.52
CA ASP A 88 10.39 -32.12 -12.54
C ASP A 88 9.80 -32.01 -13.94
N GLU A 89 9.84 -30.81 -14.50
CA GLU A 89 9.24 -30.52 -15.81
C GLU A 89 10.16 -30.92 -16.98
N GLY A 90 11.41 -31.30 -16.74
CA GLY A 90 12.33 -31.69 -17.83
C GLY A 90 12.76 -30.50 -18.70
N VAL A 91 12.97 -29.35 -18.07
CA VAL A 91 13.56 -28.15 -18.68
C VAL A 91 14.92 -28.49 -19.29
N LYS A 92 15.19 -28.01 -20.50
CA LYS A 92 16.43 -28.29 -21.25
C LYS A 92 17.34 -27.08 -21.44
N ALA A 93 16.78 -25.87 -21.39
CA ALA A 93 17.55 -24.62 -21.35
C ALA A 93 16.84 -23.60 -20.49
N PHE A 94 17.62 -22.77 -19.80
CA PHE A 94 17.14 -21.81 -18.83
C PHE A 94 17.89 -20.48 -18.93
N LEU A 95 17.16 -19.39 -19.04
CA LEU A 95 17.67 -18.02 -18.97
C LEU A 95 17.00 -17.28 -17.82
N ALA A 96 17.80 -16.58 -17.04
CA ALA A 96 17.30 -15.60 -16.08
C ALA A 96 18.14 -14.32 -16.15
N MET A 97 17.46 -13.19 -16.31
CA MET A 97 18.07 -11.88 -16.47
C MET A 97 17.56 -10.92 -15.38
N PRO A 98 18.44 -10.09 -14.81
CA PRO A 98 18.01 -9.06 -13.87
C PRO A 98 17.15 -8.02 -14.58
N VAL A 99 16.08 -7.59 -13.92
CA VAL A 99 15.23 -6.47 -14.31
C VAL A 99 15.57 -5.32 -13.37
N GLY A 100 16.67 -4.62 -13.66
CA GLY A 100 17.24 -3.62 -12.76
C GLY A 100 17.46 -4.18 -11.34
N GLU A 101 17.07 -3.39 -10.34
CA GLU A 101 17.01 -3.80 -8.93
C GLU A 101 15.60 -4.26 -8.50
N VAL A 102 14.63 -4.22 -9.40
CA VAL A 102 13.21 -4.43 -9.09
C VAL A 102 12.76 -5.87 -9.27
N GLY A 103 13.54 -6.70 -9.99
CA GLY A 103 13.12 -8.08 -10.24
C GLY A 103 14.03 -8.92 -11.14
N VAL A 104 13.48 -10.03 -11.61
CA VAL A 104 14.14 -11.01 -12.48
C VAL A 104 13.16 -11.50 -13.54
N LEU A 105 13.61 -11.53 -14.79
CA LEU A 105 12.90 -12.12 -15.92
C LEU A 105 13.47 -13.50 -16.20
N VAL A 106 12.59 -14.50 -16.24
CA VAL A 106 12.96 -15.90 -16.48
C VAL A 106 12.32 -16.38 -17.77
N VAL A 107 13.08 -17.14 -18.56
CA VAL A 107 12.58 -17.89 -19.72
C VAL A 107 13.19 -19.28 -19.71
N ASP A 108 12.37 -20.31 -19.83
CA ASP A 108 12.83 -21.68 -19.97
C ASP A 108 12.12 -22.42 -21.12
N THR A 109 12.68 -23.57 -21.51
CA THR A 109 12.15 -24.35 -22.64
C THR A 109 12.49 -25.83 -22.52
N LYS A 110 11.61 -26.68 -23.09
CA LYS A 110 11.80 -28.14 -23.25
C LYS A 110 12.12 -28.54 -24.68
N ASN A 111 12.07 -27.60 -25.63
CA ASN A 111 12.13 -27.91 -27.06
C ASN A 111 13.57 -27.92 -27.58
N ARG A 112 14.47 -27.22 -26.89
CA ARG A 112 15.87 -27.02 -27.31
C ARG A 112 16.81 -27.07 -26.12
N GLN A 113 18.08 -27.32 -26.40
CA GLN A 113 19.14 -27.45 -25.40
C GLN A 113 19.89 -26.15 -25.12
N VAL A 114 19.72 -25.13 -25.98
CA VAL A 114 20.47 -23.87 -25.94
C VAL A 114 19.55 -22.76 -26.47
N PHE A 115 19.64 -21.56 -25.91
CA PHE A 115 19.03 -20.38 -26.51
C PHE A 115 20.00 -19.74 -27.51
N GLY A 116 19.50 -19.34 -28.69
CA GLY A 116 20.32 -18.63 -29.67
C GLY A 116 20.66 -17.20 -29.23
N GLU A 117 21.72 -16.61 -29.77
CA GLU A 117 22.11 -15.21 -29.46
C GLU A 117 21.00 -14.20 -29.75
N ARG A 118 20.21 -14.44 -30.81
CA ARG A 118 19.04 -13.61 -31.13
C ARG A 118 17.99 -13.66 -30.01
N GLU A 119 17.73 -14.85 -29.46
CA GLU A 119 16.74 -15.05 -28.40
C GLU A 119 17.24 -14.47 -27.08
N LYS A 120 18.51 -14.72 -26.73
CA LYS A 120 19.17 -14.09 -25.59
C LYS A 120 19.10 -12.56 -25.69
N LYS A 121 19.28 -11.99 -26.89
CA LYS A 121 19.11 -10.55 -27.11
C LYS A 121 17.66 -10.11 -26.89
N VAL A 122 16.67 -10.86 -27.40
CA VAL A 122 15.24 -10.56 -27.17
C VAL A 122 14.93 -10.56 -25.67
N VAL A 123 15.29 -11.60 -24.92
CA VAL A 123 15.07 -11.68 -23.47
C VAL A 123 15.72 -10.50 -22.74
N ARG A 124 16.94 -10.11 -23.15
CA ARG A 124 17.66 -8.96 -22.56
C ARG A 124 16.98 -7.63 -22.82
N ASP A 125 16.47 -7.43 -24.03
CA ASP A 125 15.76 -6.21 -24.39
C ASP A 125 14.41 -6.13 -23.64
N PHE A 126 13.72 -7.25 -23.46
CA PHE A 126 12.53 -7.35 -22.60
C PHE A 126 12.85 -7.08 -21.13
N ALA A 127 13.96 -7.60 -20.59
CA ALA A 127 14.36 -7.31 -19.22
C ALA A 127 14.59 -5.80 -18.99
N LYS A 128 15.22 -5.11 -19.96
CA LYS A 128 15.35 -3.65 -19.93
C LYS A 128 13.99 -2.96 -20.04
N PHE A 129 13.12 -3.42 -20.94
CA PHE A 129 11.78 -2.87 -21.12
C PHE A 129 10.94 -2.96 -19.83
N PHE A 130 10.90 -4.13 -19.19
CA PHE A 130 10.19 -4.31 -17.91
C PHE A 130 10.76 -3.41 -16.81
N ASN A 131 12.08 -3.22 -16.75
CA ASN A 131 12.68 -2.31 -15.78
C ASN A 131 12.17 -0.88 -15.99
N HIS A 132 12.15 -0.38 -17.23
CA HIS A 132 11.62 0.95 -17.52
C HIS A 132 10.13 1.05 -17.20
N LEU A 133 9.33 0.04 -17.54
CA LEU A 133 7.89 0.04 -17.29
C LEU A 133 7.57 0.12 -15.79
N VAL A 134 8.23 -0.72 -14.98
CA VAL A 134 8.05 -0.74 -13.52
C VAL A 134 8.52 0.58 -12.89
N MET A 135 9.73 1.05 -13.24
CA MET A 135 10.28 2.30 -12.70
C MET A 135 9.47 3.55 -13.09
N HIS A 136 8.97 3.61 -14.33
CA HIS A 136 8.12 4.70 -14.78
C HIS A 136 6.84 4.75 -13.96
N GLN A 137 6.24 3.60 -13.70
CA GLN A 137 5.03 3.53 -12.91
C GLN A 137 5.25 3.93 -11.44
N GLU A 138 6.31 3.48 -10.80
CA GLU A 138 6.66 3.90 -9.43
C GLU A 138 6.82 5.42 -9.36
N THR A 139 7.46 6.00 -10.37
CA THR A 139 7.62 7.46 -10.49
C THR A 139 6.26 8.15 -10.61
N SER A 140 5.39 7.73 -11.51
CA SER A 140 4.05 8.31 -11.68
C SER A 140 3.17 8.13 -10.43
N SER A 141 3.25 6.99 -9.74
CA SER A 141 2.52 6.76 -8.49
C SER A 141 2.99 7.73 -7.40
N ARG A 142 4.30 7.97 -7.32
CA ARG A 142 4.90 8.89 -6.37
C ARG A 142 4.57 10.36 -6.70
N GLU A 143 4.59 10.74 -7.97
CA GLU A 143 4.13 12.05 -8.43
C GLU A 143 2.65 12.29 -8.08
N ALA A 144 1.79 11.31 -8.35
CA ALA A 144 0.37 11.38 -7.99
C ALA A 144 0.17 11.48 -6.47
N MET A 145 1.00 10.78 -5.69
CA MET A 145 0.99 10.90 -4.22
C MET A 145 1.36 12.31 -3.77
N TYR A 146 2.44 12.87 -4.29
CA TYR A 146 2.85 14.25 -3.93
C TYR A 146 1.80 15.28 -4.35
N GLY A 147 1.13 15.09 -5.49
CA GLY A 147 -0.02 15.89 -5.89
C GLY A 147 -1.12 15.87 -4.82
N ARG A 148 -1.55 14.67 -4.38
CA ARG A 148 -2.56 14.54 -3.31
C ARG A 148 -2.11 15.18 -1.99
N ILE A 149 -0.82 15.11 -1.65
CA ILE A 149 -0.28 15.75 -0.43
C ILE A 149 -0.40 17.26 -0.52
N LEU A 150 -0.05 17.84 -1.68
CA LEU A 150 -0.17 19.28 -1.91
C LEU A 150 -1.64 19.73 -1.85
N ASP A 151 -2.55 18.97 -2.47
CA ASP A 151 -3.99 19.24 -2.43
C ASP A 151 -4.51 19.22 -0.98
N LEU A 152 -4.12 18.20 -0.19
CA LEU A 152 -4.49 18.13 1.23
C LEU A 152 -4.03 19.39 1.98
N LEU A 153 -2.76 19.77 1.84
CA LEU A 153 -2.24 20.95 2.55
C LEU A 153 -2.94 22.23 2.09
N TYR A 154 -3.16 22.39 0.79
CA TYR A 154 -3.85 23.54 0.22
C TYR A 154 -5.29 23.67 0.75
N ASP A 155 -6.04 22.57 0.75
CA ASP A 155 -7.43 22.55 1.24
C ASP A 155 -7.51 22.90 2.73
N LEU A 156 -6.57 22.41 3.54
CA LEU A 156 -6.53 22.74 4.97
C LEU A 156 -6.18 24.21 5.24
N GLU A 157 -5.29 24.81 4.45
CA GLU A 157 -4.98 26.24 4.57
C GLU A 157 -6.18 27.10 4.17
N ASN A 158 -6.88 26.77 3.09
CA ASN A 158 -8.08 27.51 2.69
C ASN A 158 -9.21 27.37 3.73
N ALA A 159 -9.41 26.17 4.26
CA ALA A 159 -10.38 25.95 5.32
C ALA A 159 -10.10 26.82 6.55
N ALA A 160 -8.81 27.00 6.90
CA ALA A 160 -8.42 27.83 8.04
C ALA A 160 -8.64 29.34 7.81
N LEU A 161 -8.68 29.80 6.55
CA LEU A 161 -8.87 31.22 6.20
C LEU A 161 -10.34 31.63 6.07
N GLY A 162 -11.23 30.69 5.77
CA GLY A 162 -12.58 30.97 5.30
C GLY A 162 -13.72 30.68 6.27
N PHE A 163 -13.45 30.08 7.44
CA PHE A 163 -14.53 29.59 8.30
C PHE A 163 -15.17 30.68 9.20
N GLY A 164 -16.51 30.72 9.21
CA GLY A 164 -17.29 31.53 10.16
C GLY A 164 -17.74 30.74 11.41
N ASP A 165 -18.00 29.44 11.25
CA ASP A 165 -18.37 28.50 12.31
C ASP A 165 -17.30 27.38 12.42
N PRO A 166 -16.86 27.01 13.65
CA PRO A 166 -15.97 25.87 13.86
C PRO A 166 -16.43 24.57 13.18
N ARG A 167 -17.74 24.36 13.03
CA ARG A 167 -18.33 23.17 12.39
C ARG A 167 -18.04 23.11 10.90
N ASP A 168 -18.02 24.25 10.23
CA ASP A 168 -17.71 24.34 8.79
C ASP A 168 -16.24 23.97 8.58
N TYR A 169 -15.35 24.54 9.41
CA TYR A 169 -13.94 24.16 9.43
C TYR A 169 -13.76 22.64 9.64
N TYR A 170 -14.43 22.06 10.64
CA TYR A 170 -14.33 20.62 10.91
C TYR A 170 -14.83 19.75 9.76
N ALA A 171 -15.85 20.19 9.03
CA ALA A 171 -16.37 19.47 7.87
C ALA A 171 -15.37 19.53 6.71
N GLU A 172 -14.81 20.71 6.41
CA GLU A 172 -13.87 20.90 5.31
C GLU A 172 -12.55 20.12 5.53
N VAL A 173 -12.00 20.14 6.74
CA VAL A 173 -10.76 19.39 7.03
C VAL A 173 -10.98 17.87 7.00
N LEU A 174 -12.18 17.41 7.37
CA LEU A 174 -12.53 15.99 7.26
C LEU A 174 -12.70 15.56 5.81
N ASP A 175 -13.35 16.37 4.97
CA ASP A 175 -13.51 16.05 3.55
C ASP A 175 -12.15 16.03 2.84
N ALA A 176 -11.27 16.99 3.13
CA ALA A 176 -9.91 17.01 2.62
C ALA A 176 -9.14 15.74 2.98
N GLY A 177 -9.14 15.34 4.24
CA GLY A 177 -8.50 14.10 4.69
C GLY A 177 -9.15 12.83 4.11
N ARG A 178 -10.47 12.83 3.91
CA ARG A 178 -11.22 11.72 3.30
C ARG A 178 -10.84 11.53 1.83
N ARG A 179 -10.80 12.62 1.06
CA ARG A 179 -10.34 12.62 -0.34
C ARG A 179 -8.89 12.18 -0.46
N TYR A 180 -8.02 12.68 0.43
CA TYR A 180 -6.62 12.32 0.47
C TYR A 180 -6.38 10.82 0.72
N THR A 181 -7.04 10.27 1.75
CA THR A 181 -6.88 8.86 2.12
C THR A 181 -7.60 7.91 1.16
N GLY A 182 -8.65 8.38 0.48
CA GLY A 182 -9.54 7.56 -0.34
C GLY A 182 -10.49 6.67 0.49
N LEU A 183 -10.56 6.89 1.81
CA LEU A 183 -11.41 6.14 2.72
C LEU A 183 -12.79 6.80 2.81
N SER A 184 -13.85 6.03 3.03
CA SER A 184 -15.23 6.52 2.93
C SER A 184 -15.76 7.20 4.20
N MET A 185 -15.05 7.09 5.31
CA MET A 185 -15.45 7.59 6.63
C MET A 185 -14.34 8.43 7.25
N GLY A 186 -14.71 9.52 7.92
CA GLY A 186 -13.82 10.42 8.64
C GLY A 186 -14.35 10.77 10.03
N PHE A 187 -13.44 10.96 10.98
CA PHE A 187 -13.72 11.28 12.38
C PHE A 187 -12.76 12.36 12.84
N LEU A 188 -13.28 13.44 13.42
CA LEU A 188 -12.48 14.42 14.16
C LEU A 188 -12.86 14.31 15.62
N CYS A 189 -11.92 13.89 16.45
CA CYS A 189 -12.12 13.65 17.88
C CYS A 189 -11.26 14.63 18.68
N LEU A 190 -11.85 15.32 19.65
CA LEU A 190 -11.15 16.30 20.49
C LEU A 190 -11.05 15.80 21.92
N LEU A 191 -9.86 15.91 22.51
CA LEU A 191 -9.62 15.49 23.88
C LEU A 191 -10.29 16.45 24.86
N HIS A 192 -10.93 15.92 25.89
CA HIS A 192 -11.44 16.75 26.99
C HIS A 192 -10.28 17.25 27.87
N PRO A 193 -10.23 18.55 28.21
CA PRO A 193 -9.26 19.07 29.16
C PRO A 193 -9.32 18.33 30.50
N GLY A 194 -8.20 17.74 30.92
CA GLY A 194 -8.06 17.08 32.23
C GLY A 194 -8.85 15.76 32.40
N ARG A 195 -9.48 15.22 31.35
CA ARG A 195 -10.24 13.96 31.42
C ARG A 195 -9.65 12.92 30.45
N LYS A 196 -9.72 11.65 30.83
CA LYS A 196 -9.37 10.51 29.95
C LYS A 196 -10.53 10.17 28.99
N GLN A 197 -11.10 11.18 28.36
CA GLN A 197 -12.23 11.07 27.43
C GLN A 197 -12.05 12.03 26.26
N TYR A 198 -12.63 11.70 25.12
CA TYR A 198 -12.69 12.57 23.94
C TYR A 198 -14.13 12.72 23.45
N THR A 199 -14.42 13.84 22.78
CA THR A 199 -15.68 14.07 22.07
C THR A 199 -15.48 13.87 20.58
N VAL A 200 -16.42 13.22 19.91
CA VAL A 200 -16.46 13.18 18.44
C VAL A 200 -17.00 14.52 17.94
N ALA A 201 -16.12 15.45 17.59
CA ALA A 201 -16.47 16.82 17.20
C ALA A 201 -17.14 16.88 15.82
N ALA A 202 -16.63 16.08 14.87
CA ALA A 202 -17.22 15.95 13.55
C ALA A 202 -17.04 14.53 13.00
N VAL A 203 -17.92 14.18 12.07
CA VAL A 203 -17.94 12.90 11.36
C VAL A 203 -18.35 13.13 9.92
N GLU A 204 -17.84 12.31 9.03
CA GLU A 204 -18.25 12.28 7.63
C GLU A 204 -18.32 10.83 7.15
N GLY A 205 -19.38 10.48 6.42
CA GLY A 205 -19.58 9.14 5.88
C GLY A 205 -20.84 8.42 6.40
N PRO A 206 -21.16 7.26 5.82
CA PRO A 206 -22.44 6.59 6.01
C PRO A 206 -22.60 6.05 7.44
N GLY A 207 -23.74 6.36 8.08
CA GLY A 207 -24.13 5.80 9.37
C GLY A 207 -23.43 6.41 10.60
N LEU A 208 -22.65 7.49 10.43
CA LEU A 208 -21.84 8.07 11.52
C LEU A 208 -22.53 9.20 12.30
N SER A 209 -23.58 9.80 11.76
CA SER A 209 -24.16 11.05 12.28
C SER A 209 -24.57 11.00 13.75
N THR A 210 -24.94 9.82 14.25
CA THR A 210 -25.31 9.58 15.66
C THR A 210 -24.13 9.62 16.63
N LEU A 211 -22.90 9.63 16.15
CA LEU A 211 -21.69 9.71 16.98
C LEU A 211 -21.29 11.15 17.29
N ARG A 212 -21.64 12.11 16.43
CA ARG A 212 -21.27 13.52 16.61
C ARG A 212 -21.77 14.05 17.95
N GLY A 213 -20.89 14.71 18.69
CA GLY A 213 -21.15 15.26 20.03
C GLY A 213 -21.10 14.24 21.17
N ARG A 214 -21.03 12.93 20.89
CA ARG A 214 -20.87 11.91 21.94
C ARG A 214 -19.43 11.87 22.45
N SER A 215 -19.29 11.56 23.74
CA SER A 215 -18.00 11.38 24.40
C SER A 215 -17.71 9.90 24.67
N PHE A 216 -16.44 9.52 24.53
CA PHE A 216 -15.97 8.15 24.72
C PHE A 216 -14.67 8.16 25.54
N PRO A 217 -14.39 7.11 26.33
CA PRO A 217 -13.14 7.00 27.05
C PRO A 217 -11.98 6.72 26.11
N VAL A 218 -10.80 7.31 26.38
CA VAL A 218 -9.58 7.04 25.58
C VAL A 218 -9.12 5.59 25.70
N SER A 219 -9.69 4.78 26.60
CA SER A 219 -9.42 3.34 26.72
C SER A 219 -10.11 2.48 25.64
N GLN A 220 -11.01 3.06 24.85
CA GLN A 220 -11.83 2.33 23.89
C GLN A 220 -11.42 2.58 22.44
N GLY A 221 -11.42 1.50 21.66
CA GLY A 221 -11.31 1.54 20.21
C GLY A 221 -9.94 1.91 19.70
N LEU A 222 -9.81 1.91 18.37
CA LEU A 222 -8.60 2.31 17.68
C LEU A 222 -8.34 3.81 17.83
N VAL A 223 -9.38 4.64 17.82
CA VAL A 223 -9.25 6.08 18.10
C VAL A 223 -8.67 6.31 19.50
N GLY A 224 -9.18 5.61 20.52
CA GLY A 224 -8.63 5.69 21.87
C GLY A 224 -7.20 5.17 21.96
N TRP A 225 -6.83 4.14 21.18
CA TRP A 225 -5.44 3.68 21.08
C TRP A 225 -4.53 4.82 20.59
N VAL A 226 -4.90 5.54 19.53
CA VAL A 226 -4.12 6.68 19.01
C VAL A 226 -3.97 7.78 20.06
N PHE A 227 -5.03 8.07 20.84
CA PHE A 227 -4.94 9.00 21.97
C PHE A 227 -3.93 8.56 23.04
N ARG A 228 -3.85 7.26 23.36
CA ARG A 228 -2.98 6.73 24.43
C ARG A 228 -1.53 6.64 24.01
N GLU A 229 -1.28 6.13 22.80
CA GLU A 229 0.08 5.91 22.30
C GLU A 229 0.69 7.18 21.71
N MET A 230 -0.14 8.17 21.33
CA MET A 230 0.28 9.40 20.65
C MET A 230 1.14 9.12 19.42
N ARG A 231 0.78 8.07 18.69
CA ARG A 231 1.44 7.61 17.47
C ARG A 231 0.38 7.34 16.41
N PRO A 232 0.70 7.58 15.13
CA PRO A 232 -0.14 7.10 14.04
C PRO A 232 -0.43 5.60 14.14
N LEU A 233 -1.60 5.20 13.65
CA LEU A 233 -1.99 3.80 13.49
C LEU A 233 -2.63 3.61 12.12
N ALA A 234 -1.99 2.80 11.28
CA ALA A 234 -2.54 2.37 10.00
C ALA A 234 -2.79 0.85 9.98
N HIS A 235 -3.97 0.46 9.50
CA HIS A 235 -4.34 -0.91 9.20
C HIS A 235 -4.87 -1.00 7.77
N SER A 236 -4.13 -1.70 6.91
CA SER A 236 -4.51 -1.87 5.49
C SER A 236 -5.61 -2.91 5.27
N ARG A 237 -5.73 -3.84 6.21
CA ARG A 237 -6.71 -4.92 6.23
C ARG A 237 -7.03 -5.27 7.68
N PHE A 238 -8.31 -5.31 8.04
CA PHE A 238 -8.74 -5.88 9.31
C PHE A 238 -8.92 -7.38 9.13
N ASN A 239 -8.17 -8.15 9.92
CA ASN A 239 -8.53 -9.54 10.18
C ASN A 239 -9.33 -9.52 11.49
N PRO A 240 -10.67 -9.45 11.46
CA PRO A 240 -11.45 -9.29 12.67
C PRO A 240 -11.27 -10.54 13.53
N LEU A 241 -10.38 -10.46 14.52
CA LEU A 241 -10.45 -11.32 15.68
C LEU A 241 -11.83 -11.09 16.28
N LYS A 242 -12.73 -12.07 16.08
CA LYS A 242 -14.12 -12.13 16.55
C LYS A 242 -14.44 -11.08 17.63
N GLY A 243 -15.00 -9.94 17.21
CA GLY A 243 -15.68 -8.98 18.09
C GLY A 243 -14.83 -8.06 18.98
N LYS A 244 -13.51 -7.91 18.77
CA LYS A 244 -12.67 -7.07 19.67
C LYS A 244 -12.03 -5.82 19.05
N SER A 245 -12.10 -5.62 17.74
CA SER A 245 -11.53 -4.44 17.07
C SER A 245 -12.65 -3.53 16.60
N TYR A 246 -12.85 -2.41 17.30
CA TYR A 246 -13.83 -1.37 16.97
C TYR A 246 -13.14 -0.01 16.80
N LEU A 247 -13.69 0.88 15.96
CA LEU A 247 -13.07 2.18 15.71
C LEU A 247 -13.16 3.07 16.95
N ILE A 248 -14.36 3.15 17.55
CA ILE A 248 -14.66 4.03 18.69
C ILE A 248 -15.17 3.22 19.89
N SER A 249 -16.25 2.45 19.72
CA SER A 249 -16.90 1.70 20.80
C SER A 249 -17.53 0.40 20.30
N PRO A 250 -17.77 -0.62 21.16
CA PRO A 250 -18.43 -1.86 20.74
C PRO A 250 -19.83 -1.66 20.12
N GLU A 251 -20.57 -0.63 20.57
CA GLU A 251 -21.92 -0.29 20.10
C GLU A 251 -21.92 0.71 18.94
N GLU A 252 -20.84 0.78 18.16
CA GLU A 252 -20.74 1.71 17.05
C GLU A 252 -21.73 1.36 15.90
N PRO A 253 -22.37 2.37 15.28
CA PRO A 253 -23.49 2.19 14.35
C PRO A 253 -23.08 1.63 12.98
N MET A 254 -21.79 1.74 12.65
CA MET A 254 -21.22 1.29 11.37
C MET A 254 -20.59 -0.10 11.51
N ARG A 255 -20.59 -0.86 10.41
CA ARG A 255 -19.96 -2.19 10.34
C ARG A 255 -19.23 -2.39 9.02
N GLY A 256 -18.31 -3.36 9.01
CA GLY A 256 -17.66 -3.84 7.79
C GLY A 256 -16.59 -2.92 7.22
N TYR A 257 -15.90 -2.14 8.05
CA TYR A 257 -14.66 -1.48 7.64
C TYR A 257 -13.51 -2.48 7.61
N ASN A 258 -12.63 -2.32 6.62
CA ASN A 258 -11.48 -3.17 6.36
C ASN A 258 -10.16 -2.40 6.37
N ALA A 259 -10.20 -1.06 6.28
CA ALA A 259 -9.02 -0.21 6.42
C ALA A 259 -9.27 0.91 7.44
N PHE A 260 -8.21 1.32 8.13
CA PHE A 260 -8.20 2.42 9.09
C PHE A 260 -6.86 3.14 9.06
N VAL A 261 -6.90 4.47 9.19
CA VAL A 261 -5.73 5.28 9.55
C VAL A 261 -6.15 6.34 10.54
N GLY A 262 -5.44 6.47 11.66
CA GLY A 262 -5.66 7.51 12.65
C GLY A 262 -4.34 8.15 13.03
N VAL A 263 -4.30 9.47 13.17
CA VAL A 263 -3.10 10.19 13.61
C VAL A 263 -3.44 11.15 14.75
N PRO A 264 -2.56 11.31 15.75
CA PRO A 264 -2.74 12.29 16.81
C PRO A 264 -2.65 13.71 16.23
N LEU A 265 -3.46 14.62 16.77
CA LEU A 265 -3.42 16.04 16.44
C LEU A 265 -2.61 16.76 17.52
N LEU A 266 -1.37 17.16 17.19
CA LEU A 266 -0.44 17.76 18.14
C LEU A 266 -0.25 19.25 17.84
N ALA A 267 -0.62 20.11 18.80
CA ALA A 267 -0.31 21.54 18.79
C ALA A 267 0.73 21.83 19.87
N TRP A 268 1.90 22.35 19.50
CA TRP A 268 2.97 22.69 20.45
C TRP A 268 3.36 21.55 21.41
N ARG A 269 3.40 20.30 20.91
CA ARG A 269 3.62 19.05 21.68
C ARG A 269 2.50 18.68 22.66
N SER A 270 1.37 19.38 22.62
CA SER A 270 0.15 19.05 23.35
C SER A 270 -0.82 18.27 22.46
N LEU A 271 -1.42 17.21 22.99
CA LEU A 271 -2.41 16.41 22.28
C LEU A 271 -3.78 17.09 22.33
N THR A 272 -4.19 17.66 21.19
CA THR A 272 -5.49 18.33 21.03
C THR A 272 -6.60 17.35 20.69
N GLY A 273 -6.28 16.31 19.92
CA GLY A 273 -7.28 15.43 19.34
C GLY A 273 -6.70 14.27 18.56
N VAL A 274 -7.56 13.57 17.85
CA VAL A 274 -7.25 12.55 16.85
C VAL A 274 -8.13 12.84 15.65
N TRP A 275 -7.55 12.89 14.45
CA TRP A 275 -8.35 12.66 13.26
C TRP A 275 -8.19 11.20 12.83
N ALA A 276 -9.20 10.63 12.21
CA ALA A 276 -9.14 9.24 11.76
C ALA A 276 -10.03 9.01 10.55
N PHE A 277 -9.64 8.05 9.73
CA PHE A 277 -10.32 7.68 8.50
C PHE A 277 -10.47 6.18 8.42
N ALA A 278 -11.60 5.71 7.89
CA ALA A 278 -11.89 4.28 7.75
C ALA A 278 -12.71 4.00 6.49
N GLY A 279 -12.58 2.79 5.95
CA GLY A 279 -13.26 2.40 4.72
C GLY A 279 -13.54 0.90 4.65
N ARG A 280 -14.49 0.51 3.81
CA ARG A 280 -14.83 -0.90 3.57
C ARG A 280 -13.84 -1.59 2.62
N SER A 281 -13.25 -0.83 1.72
CA SER A 281 -12.24 -1.32 0.79
C SER A 281 -10.89 -1.49 1.50
N GLU A 282 -10.12 -2.49 1.06
CA GLU A 282 -8.71 -2.59 1.42
C GLU A 282 -7.96 -1.36 0.89
N ARG A 283 -7.07 -0.82 1.71
CA ARG A 283 -6.28 0.35 1.35
C ARG A 283 -4.98 0.34 2.13
N HIS A 284 -3.88 0.13 1.43
CA HIS A 284 -2.56 0.23 2.01
C HIS A 284 -2.10 1.69 2.05
N ILE A 285 -2.12 2.31 3.23
CA ILE A 285 -1.57 3.66 3.42
C ILE A 285 -0.05 3.55 3.49
N GLU A 286 0.64 4.21 2.56
CA GLU A 286 2.11 4.23 2.51
C GLU A 286 2.68 5.12 3.64
N GLU A 287 3.94 4.89 4.04
CA GLU A 287 4.54 5.61 5.17
C GLU A 287 4.60 7.12 4.92
N GLU A 288 4.93 7.51 3.69
CA GLU A 288 4.89 8.90 3.23
C GLU A 288 3.49 9.50 3.33
N GLU A 289 2.45 8.73 3.05
CA GLU A 289 1.07 9.19 3.16
C GLU A 289 0.67 9.41 4.62
N GLU A 290 1.05 8.50 5.51
CA GLU A 290 0.84 8.63 6.95
C GLU A 290 1.57 9.85 7.52
N ARG A 291 2.82 10.09 7.11
CA ARG A 291 3.61 11.26 7.53
C ARG A 291 2.97 12.57 7.07
N ALA A 292 2.50 12.63 5.82
CA ALA A 292 1.80 13.80 5.31
C ALA A 292 0.48 14.04 6.06
N LEU A 293 -0.27 12.97 6.32
CA LEU A 293 -1.49 13.01 7.13
C LEU A 293 -1.19 13.49 8.57
N GLN A 294 -0.09 13.07 9.18
CA GLN A 294 0.36 13.55 10.49
C GLN A 294 0.74 15.04 10.48
N LEU A 295 1.47 15.50 9.45
CA LEU A 295 1.84 16.91 9.30
C LEU A 295 0.59 17.79 9.15
N ALA A 296 -0.32 17.37 8.28
CA ALA A 296 -1.59 18.01 8.05
C ALA A 296 -2.45 18.05 9.34
N GLY A 297 -2.49 16.95 10.09
CA GLY A 297 -3.15 16.88 11.39
C GLY A 297 -2.56 17.85 12.43
N ASN A 298 -1.25 18.06 12.46
CA ASN A 298 -0.62 19.04 13.35
C ASN A 298 -0.99 20.48 12.97
N ARG A 299 -1.17 20.76 11.67
CA ARG A 299 -1.68 22.05 11.21
C ARG A 299 -3.11 22.27 11.68
N VAL A 300 -3.98 21.25 11.54
CA VAL A 300 -5.35 21.27 12.08
C VAL A 300 -5.36 21.51 13.59
N ALA A 301 -4.51 20.81 14.34
CA ALA A 301 -4.36 20.99 15.78
C ALA A 301 -4.02 22.45 16.15
N SER A 302 -3.10 23.05 15.40
CA SER A 302 -2.62 24.41 15.62
C SER A 302 -3.73 25.44 15.35
N THR A 303 -4.54 25.24 14.31
CA THR A 303 -5.70 26.09 14.01
C THR A 303 -6.77 25.99 15.10
N ILE A 304 -7.09 24.75 15.55
CA ILE A 304 -8.03 24.50 16.65
C ILE A 304 -7.59 25.24 17.92
N ASP A 305 -6.30 25.18 18.25
CA ASP A 305 -5.74 25.86 19.41
C ASP A 305 -5.74 27.38 19.26
N HIS A 306 -5.29 27.90 18.11
CA HIS A 306 -5.23 29.33 17.81
C HIS A 306 -6.60 30.03 17.96
N TYR A 307 -7.66 29.41 17.41
CA TYR A 307 -9.02 29.93 17.48
C TYR A 307 -9.81 29.44 18.70
N ARG A 308 -9.18 28.68 19.61
CA ARG A 308 -9.80 28.11 20.83
C ARG A 308 -11.07 27.28 20.56
N LEU A 309 -11.09 26.57 19.44
CA LEU A 309 -12.25 25.77 19.00
C LEU A 309 -12.49 24.52 19.87
N ASN A 310 -11.53 24.18 20.75
CA ASN A 310 -11.62 23.12 21.75
C ASN A 310 -12.34 23.54 23.05
N SER A 311 -12.58 24.84 23.24
CA SER A 311 -13.13 25.40 24.46
C SER A 311 -14.66 25.50 24.31
N GLY A 312 -15.39 24.54 24.89
CA GLY A 312 -16.86 24.52 24.89
C GLY A 312 -17.52 25.67 25.67
N LYS A 313 -17.27 26.92 25.29
CA LYS A 313 -18.10 28.05 25.71
C LYS A 313 -19.20 28.26 24.66
N GLY A 314 -20.37 27.68 24.96
CA GLY A 314 -21.70 28.19 24.65
C GLY A 314 -22.08 28.36 23.18
N ILE A 315 -22.86 27.39 22.69
CA ILE A 315 -24.20 27.71 22.17
C ILE A 315 -25.18 27.02 23.10
#